data_AF-A4NXM3-F1
#
_entry.id   AF-A4NXM3-F1
#
_cell.length_a   1.000
_cell.length_b   1.000
_cell.length_c   1.000
_cell.angle_alpha   90.00
_cell.angle_beta   90.00
_cell.angle_gamma   90.00
#
_symmetry.space_group_name_H-M   'P 1'
#
loop_
_entity.id
_entity.type
_entity.pdbx_description
1 polymer ?
#
loop_
_entity_poly.entity_id
_entity_poly.type
_entity_poly.pdbx_seq_one_letter_code
_entity_poly.pdbx_strand_id
1 'polypeptide(L)' 'MGEIYQLNSLTDEQKIKVLQLAAYQRGFQLSDETANFLITRLARDMHTLFEALDLLDKASLQAQRNLTIPFVKEILNL' A
#
# COMPACT_ATOMS: atom_id res chain seq x y z
N MET A 1 4.06 -31.09 -17.13
CA MET A 1 3.13 -29.93 -17.14
C MET A 1 3.75 -28.90 -16.23
N GLY A 2 4.53 -27.96 -16.77
CA GLY A 2 5.16 -26.93 -15.96
C GLY A 2 4.06 -26.00 -15.46
N GLU A 3 3.83 -25.98 -14.15
CA GLU A 3 3.00 -24.98 -13.51
C GLU A 3 3.75 -23.66 -13.59
N ILE A 4 3.65 -23.02 -14.75
CA ILE A 4 4.00 -21.62 -14.90
C ILE A 4 2.92 -20.91 -14.11
N TYR A 5 3.18 -20.66 -12.83
CA TYR A 5 2.49 -19.64 -12.08
C TYR A 5 2.79 -18.32 -12.80
N GLN A 6 2.03 -18.03 -13.84
CA GLN A 6 1.86 -16.68 -14.32
C GLN A 6 1.42 -15.93 -13.08
N LEU A 7 2.33 -15.16 -12.47
CA LEU A 7 1.96 -14.08 -11.59
C LEU A 7 1.05 -13.21 -12.44
N ASN A 8 -0.24 -13.51 -12.46
CA ASN A 8 -1.25 -12.63 -13.00
C ASN A 8 -1.05 -11.33 -12.25
N SER A 9 -0.48 -10.33 -12.94
CA SER A 9 -0.36 -8.98 -12.43
C SER A 9 -1.72 -8.61 -11.85
N LEU A 10 -1.81 -8.57 -10.52
CA LEU A 10 -3.05 -8.26 -9.81
C LEU A 10 -3.61 -6.99 -10.45
N THR A 11 -4.88 -7.01 -10.88
CA THR A 11 -5.55 -5.80 -11.37
C THR A 11 -5.51 -4.73 -10.28
N ASP A 12 -5.59 -3.46 -10.65
CA ASP A 12 -5.46 -2.35 -9.71
C ASP A 12 -6.44 -2.50 -8.55
N GLU A 13 -7.68 -2.93 -8.81
CA GLU A 13 -8.68 -3.24 -7.78
C GLU A 13 -8.24 -4.34 -6.80
N GLN A 14 -7.59 -5.40 -7.29
CA GLN A 14 -7.07 -6.47 -6.44
C GLN A 14 -5.88 -6.00 -5.63
N LYS A 15 -4.98 -5.20 -6.23
CA LYS A 15 -3.88 -4.54 -5.52
C LYS A 15 -4.41 -3.64 -4.41
N ILE A 16 -5.48 -2.87 -4.66
CA ILE A 16 -6.13 -2.02 -3.64
C ILE A 16 -6.57 -2.87 -2.46
N LYS A 17 -7.32 -3.96 -2.73
CA LYS A 17 -7.80 -4.85 -1.66
C LYS A 17 -6.64 -5.48 -0.86
N VAL A 18 -5.58 -5.91 -1.54
CA VAL A 18 -4.39 -6.48 -0.88
C VAL A 18 -3.71 -5.44 -0.01
N LEU A 19 -3.53 -4.21 -0.50
CA LEU A 19 -2.97 -3.09 0.26
C LEU A 19 -3.83 -2.73 1.49
N GLN A 20 -5.15 -2.67 1.31
CA GLN A 20 -6.10 -2.38 2.39
C GLN A 20 -6.06 -3.46 3.47
N LEU A 21 -6.02 -4.73 3.06
CA LEU A 21 -5.90 -5.84 3.98
C LEU A 21 -4.55 -5.83 4.71
N ALA A 22 -3.46 -5.55 4.01
CA ALA A 22 -2.12 -5.45 4.59
C ALA A 22 -2.03 -4.30 5.60
N ALA A 23 -2.63 -3.16 5.30
CA ALA A 23 -2.77 -2.03 6.22
C ALA A 23 -3.57 -2.44 7.47
N TYR A 24 -4.74 -3.06 7.27
CA TYR A 24 -5.61 -3.49 8.37
C TYR A 24 -4.89 -4.47 9.31
N GLN A 25 -4.13 -5.42 8.77
CA GLN A 25 -3.32 -6.35 9.56
C GLN A 25 -2.23 -5.68 10.39
N ARG A 26 -1.72 -4.53 9.96
CA ARG A 26 -0.72 -3.73 10.68
C ARG A 26 -1.34 -2.79 11.72
N GLY A 27 -2.68 -2.71 11.79
CA GLY A 27 -3.39 -1.90 12.79
C GLY A 27 -3.80 -0.51 12.30
N PHE A 28 -3.74 -0.24 11.00
CA PHE A 28 -4.20 1.01 10.41
C PHE A 28 -5.15 0.76 9.23
N GLN A 29 -6.08 1.69 8.99
CA GLN A 29 -6.98 1.61 7.83
C GLN A 29 -6.39 2.40 6.66
N LEU A 30 -6.36 1.76 5.51
CA LEU A 30 -6.05 2.40 4.24
C LEU A 30 -7.34 2.66 3.48
N SER A 31 -7.66 3.93 3.24
CA SER A 31 -8.81 4.31 2.40
C SER A 31 -8.57 3.98 0.94
N ASP A 32 -9.64 3.75 0.18
CA ASP A 32 -9.58 3.46 -1.26
C ASP A 32 -8.82 4.55 -2.03
N GLU A 33 -9.04 5.82 -1.72
CA GLU A 33 -8.31 6.95 -2.33
C GLU A 33 -6.80 6.85 -2.10
N THR A 34 -6.38 6.54 -0.88
CA THR A 34 -4.97 6.39 -0.53
C THR A 34 -4.34 5.17 -1.21
N ALA A 35 -5.06 4.05 -1.24
CA ALA A 35 -4.61 2.84 -1.92
C ALA A 35 -4.46 3.06 -3.43
N ASN A 36 -5.43 3.75 -4.03
CA ASN A 36 -5.41 4.11 -5.45
C ASN A 36 -4.28 5.10 -5.76
N PHE A 37 -4.01 6.05 -4.85
CA PHE A 37 -2.86 6.95 -4.96
C PHE A 37 -1.53 6.18 -4.91
N LEU A 38 -1.38 5.24 -3.98
CA LEU A 38 -0.18 4.40 -3.87
C LEU A 38 0.02 3.58 -5.14
N ILE A 39 -1.03 2.96 -5.69
CA ILE A 39 -0.94 2.22 -6.94
C ILE A 39 -0.61 3.16 -8.09
N THR A 40 -1.36 4.24 -8.28
CA THR A 40 -1.10 5.19 -9.38
C THR A 40 0.34 5.72 -9.36
N ARG A 41 0.96 5.86 -8.18
CA ARG A 41 2.32 6.38 -8.04
C ARG A 41 3.42 5.30 -7.96
N LEU A 42 3.14 4.14 -7.37
CA LEU A 42 4.10 3.08 -7.00
C LEU A 42 3.79 1.71 -7.64
N ALA A 43 2.75 1.58 -8.48
CA ALA A 43 2.30 0.31 -9.11
C ALA A 43 3.33 -0.42 -9.96
N ARG A 44 4.55 0.12 -10.06
CA ARG A 44 5.67 -0.49 -10.74
C ARG A 44 5.91 -1.92 -10.22
N ASP A 45 5.83 -2.11 -8.89
CA ASP A 45 6.02 -3.42 -8.26
C ASP A 45 5.26 -3.55 -6.92
N MET A 46 4.77 -4.77 -6.62
CA MET A 46 4.16 -5.08 -5.30
C MET A 46 5.16 -4.88 -4.15
N HIS A 47 6.44 -5.14 -4.39
CA HIS A 47 7.49 -4.98 -3.37
C HIS A 47 7.53 -3.55 -2.85
N THR A 48 7.60 -2.57 -3.76
CA THR A 48 7.59 -1.13 -3.45
C THR A 48 6.33 -0.70 -2.71
N LEU A 49 5.18 -1.26 -3.07
CA LEU A 49 3.90 -1.00 -2.39
C LEU A 49 3.93 -1.47 -0.93
N PHE A 50 4.47 -2.67 -0.67
CA PHE A 50 4.63 -3.20 0.68
C PHE A 50 5.69 -2.44 1.50
N GLU A 51 6.79 -2.02 0.89
CA GLU A 51 7.81 -1.19 1.54
C GLU A 51 7.25 0.18 1.92
N ALA A 52 6.45 0.81 1.04
CA ALA A 52 5.76 2.05 1.35
C ALA A 52 4.80 1.86 2.54
N LEU A 53 4.01 0.78 2.57
CA LEU A 53 3.16 0.46 3.71
C LEU A 53 3.96 0.29 5.02
N ASP A 54 5.15 -0.31 4.96
CA ASP A 54 6.01 -0.48 6.15
C ASP A 54 6.57 0.84 6.69
N LEU A 55 6.98 1.72 5.79
CA LEU A 55 7.42 3.07 6.16
C LEU A 55 6.27 3.87 6.77
N LEU A 56 5.09 3.79 6.15
CA LEU A 56 3.88 4.45 6.62
C LEU A 56 3.42 3.91 7.99
N ASP A 57 3.52 2.59 8.21
CA ASP A 57 3.23 1.95 9.48
C ASP A 57 4.09 2.53 10.62
N LYS A 58 5.41 2.47 10.45
CA LYS A 58 6.38 3.00 11.42
C LYS A 58 6.15 4.48 11.68
N ALA A 59 5.96 5.27 10.63
CA ALA A 59 5.70 6.69 10.76
C ALA A 59 4.37 6.95 11.48
N SER A 60 3.32 6.19 11.19
CA SER A 60 1.99 6.34 11.82
C SER A 60 2.04 6.00 13.30
N LEU A 61 2.81 4.98 13.69
CA LEU A 61 3.07 4.62 15.07
C LEU A 61 3.86 5.70 15.80
N GLN A 62 4.91 6.24 15.17
CA GLN A 62 5.71 7.33 15.73
C GLN A 62 4.89 8.62 15.89
N ALA A 63 4.08 8.96 14.90
CA ALA A 63 3.22 10.14 14.92
C ALA A 63 1.97 9.97 15.79
N GLN A 64 1.60 8.73 16.14
CA GLN A 64 0.34 8.41 16.82
C GLN A 64 -0.89 8.97 16.07
N ARG A 65 -0.84 8.95 14.74
CA ARG A 65 -1.86 9.55 13.86
C ARG A 65 -2.34 8.56 12.82
N ASN A 66 -3.62 8.69 12.45
CA ASN A 66 -4.22 7.90 11.39
C ASN A 66 -3.55 8.20 10.05
N LEU A 67 -3.34 7.13 9.27
CA LEU A 67 -2.84 7.22 7.91
C LEU A 67 -3.86 7.95 7.02
N THR A 68 -3.47 9.13 6.57
CA THR A 68 -4.29 10.00 5.71
C THR A 68 -3.50 10.37 4.48
N ILE A 69 -4.16 10.72 3.38
CA ILE A 69 -3.51 11.16 2.14
C ILE A 69 -2.41 12.22 2.38
N PRO A 70 -2.63 13.30 3.17
CA PRO A 70 -1.57 14.27 3.45
C PRO A 70 -0.37 13.64 4.17
N PHE A 71 -0.60 12.75 5.15
CA PHE A 71 0.48 12.07 5.86
C PHE A 71 1.31 11.18 4.92
N VAL A 72 0.63 10.45 4.03
CA VAL A 72 1.28 9.59 3.03
C VAL A 72 2.17 10.40 2.09
N LYS A 73 1.69 11.57 1.66
CA LYS A 73 2.47 12.52 0.85
C LYS A 73 3.69 13.05 1.60
N GLU A 74 3.52 13.40 2.88
CA GLU A 74 4.64 13.86 3.72
C GLU A 74 5.72 12.78 3.89
N ILE A 75 5.33 11.53 4.16
CA ILE A 75 6.28 10.42 4.38
C ILE A 75 6.97 9.98 3.09
N LEU A 76 6.23 9.87 1.99
CA LEU A 76 6.80 9.52 0.68
C LEU A 76 7.48 10.70 -0.02
N ASN A 77 7.39 11.90 0.57
CA ASN A 77 7.92 13.16 0.04
C ASN A 77 7.47 13.42 -1.41
N LEU A 78 6.16 13.28 -1.65
CA LEU A 78 5.48 13.39 -2.95
C LEU A 78 4.53 14.59 -3.01
#